data_AF-A0A7S4I4W3-F1
#
_entry.id   AF-A0A7S4I4W3-F1
#
_cell.length_a   1.000
_cell.length_b   1.000
_cell.length_c   1.000
_cell.angle_alpha   90.00
_cell.angle_beta   90.00
_cell.angle_gamma   90.00
#
_symmetry.space_group_name_H-M   'P 1'
#
loop_
_entity.id
_entity.type
_entity.pdbx_description
1 polymer ?
#
loop_
_entity_poly.entity_id
_entity_poly.type
_entity_poly.pdbx_seq_one_letter_code
_entity_poly.pdbx_strand_id
1 'polypeptide(L)'
;VSFGYAGNDEPSFRLQNLLYVTDVSGVTFVSVHEDKDAKAVKQINLWDPAARFLIEWGVLTLLGVDPSNSSILVTGTGVPSKVEREELTSWIFETLGASCYYESGDHQLACYGLGMTTATIMEINATEARGTCLCEGFPASSTTINSVTMAKLEGAFDSFRRFYANEHLPNDAVLLFGCNQKLIEECKEYLESGTHWKNINVCLSGDVVWRGGSLLASISTFQKMWISYPEYEASGPSIVNR
;
A
#
# COMPACT_ATOMS: atom_id res chain seq x y z
N VAL A 1 6.93 8.01 -4.81
CA VAL A 1 7.24 7.59 -3.42
C VAL A 1 7.17 8.80 -2.52
N SER A 2 6.66 8.66 -1.30
CA SER A 2 6.43 9.77 -0.36
C SER A 2 7.11 9.48 0.98
N PHE A 3 7.70 10.50 1.60
CA PHE A 3 8.35 10.43 2.91
C PHE A 3 7.88 11.59 3.79
N GLY A 4 7.79 11.37 5.11
CA GLY A 4 7.37 12.40 6.05
C GLY A 4 7.08 11.81 7.43
N TYR A 5 6.45 12.63 8.26
CA TYR A 5 6.16 12.32 9.65
C TYR A 5 4.68 12.00 9.85
N ALA A 6 4.41 11.04 10.74
CA ALA A 6 3.04 10.75 11.19
C ALA A 6 2.41 12.01 11.81
N GLY A 7 1.14 12.24 11.51
CA GLY A 7 0.35 13.39 11.97
C GLY A 7 0.31 14.55 10.98
N ASN A 8 1.15 14.51 9.93
CA ASN A 8 1.10 15.50 8.85
C ASN A 8 0.10 15.11 7.77
N ASP A 9 -0.71 16.07 7.31
CA ASP A 9 -1.67 15.88 6.22
C ASP A 9 -1.01 15.59 4.86
N GLU A 10 0.21 16.10 4.68
CA GLU A 10 1.00 15.95 3.47
C GLU A 10 2.41 15.40 3.77
N PRO A 11 3.02 14.66 2.83
CA PRO A 11 4.38 14.18 2.99
C PRO A 11 5.38 15.35 2.94
N SER A 12 6.42 15.28 3.76
CA SER A 12 7.52 16.25 3.74
C SER A 12 8.28 16.23 2.42
N PHE A 13 8.38 15.05 1.78
CA PHE A 13 9.01 14.88 0.49
C PHE A 13 8.18 13.96 -0.41
N ARG A 14 7.99 14.38 -1.67
CA ARG A 14 7.33 13.57 -2.69
C ARG A 14 8.28 13.44 -3.88
N LEU A 15 8.64 12.20 -4.18
CA LEU A 15 9.44 11.86 -5.35
C LEU A 15 8.51 11.34 -6.44
N GLN A 16 8.40 12.11 -7.52
CA GLN A 16 7.69 11.74 -8.73
C GLN A 16 8.67 11.17 -9.76
N ASN A 17 8.19 10.28 -10.62
CA ASN A 17 8.91 9.81 -11.81
C ASN A 17 10.27 9.11 -11.55
N LEU A 18 10.37 8.39 -10.43
CA LEU A 18 11.58 7.69 -9.97
C LEU A 18 12.04 6.57 -10.94
N LEU A 19 13.28 6.67 -11.40
CA LEU A 19 13.79 6.07 -12.65
C LEU A 19 13.97 4.53 -12.73
N TYR A 20 14.19 4.16 -13.99
CA TYR A 20 14.79 2.96 -14.59
C TYR A 20 15.79 2.20 -13.72
N VAL A 21 15.47 0.94 -13.41
CA VAL A 21 16.39 -0.05 -12.87
C VAL A 21 16.87 -0.93 -14.03
N THR A 22 18.16 -0.89 -14.33
CA THR A 22 18.77 -1.88 -15.23
C THR A 22 19.60 -2.86 -14.42
N ASP A 23 19.28 -4.14 -14.55
CA ASP A 23 20.21 -5.20 -14.21
C ASP A 23 21.03 -5.49 -15.47
N VAL A 24 22.30 -5.10 -15.45
CA VAL A 24 23.27 -5.52 -16.45
C VAL A 24 24.34 -6.34 -15.72
N SER A 25 24.35 -7.64 -15.98
CA SER A 25 25.36 -8.56 -15.47
C SER A 25 25.43 -8.66 -13.94
N GLY A 26 24.29 -8.60 -13.24
CA GLY A 26 24.22 -8.72 -11.78
C GLY A 26 24.56 -7.42 -11.04
N VAL A 27 24.68 -6.30 -11.76
CA VAL A 27 24.82 -4.96 -11.18
C VAL A 27 23.48 -4.24 -11.34
N THR A 28 22.83 -3.97 -10.22
CA THR A 28 21.63 -3.13 -10.15
C THR A 28 22.06 -1.66 -10.20
N PHE A 29 21.88 -1.02 -11.36
CA PHE A 29 22.03 0.42 -11.47
C PHE A 29 20.69 1.10 -11.19
N VAL A 30 20.64 1.87 -10.11
CA VAL A 30 19.48 2.71 -9.75
C VAL A 30 19.87 4.14 -10.04
N SER A 31 19.19 4.75 -11.01
CA SER A 31 19.23 6.20 -11.16
C SER A 31 17.91 6.79 -10.68
N VAL A 32 17.94 8.03 -10.21
CA VAL A 32 16.74 8.78 -9.83
C VAL A 32 16.79 10.11 -10.60
N HIS A 33 15.92 10.27 -11.59
CA HIS A 33 15.70 11.56 -12.24
C HIS A 33 14.20 11.84 -12.25
N GLU A 34 13.85 13.10 -12.12
CA GLU A 34 12.49 13.55 -12.35
C GLU A 34 12.29 13.72 -13.87
N ASP A 35 11.66 12.75 -14.52
CA ASP A 35 11.30 12.84 -15.94
C ASP A 35 9.82 13.22 -16.08
N LYS A 36 9.56 14.46 -16.49
CA LYS A 36 8.20 15.00 -16.66
C LYS A 36 7.45 14.37 -17.84
N ASP A 37 8.15 13.70 -18.75
CA ASP A 37 7.62 13.12 -19.98
C ASP A 37 7.65 11.58 -19.99
N ALA A 38 8.10 10.94 -18.90
CA ALA A 38 8.22 9.49 -18.81
C ALA A 38 6.86 8.78 -19.00
N LYS A 39 6.72 8.06 -20.11
CA LYS A 39 5.48 7.37 -20.50
C LYS A 39 5.19 6.05 -19.78
N ALA A 40 6.13 5.52 -19.02
CA ALA A 40 5.89 4.40 -18.11
C ALA A 40 7.12 4.20 -17.25
N VAL A 41 7.01 4.55 -15.97
CA VAL A 41 7.99 4.15 -14.97
C VAL A 41 7.57 2.78 -14.45
N LYS A 42 8.46 1.79 -14.48
CA LYS A 42 8.23 0.51 -13.79
C LYS A 42 7.98 0.84 -12.31
N GLN A 43 6.80 0.53 -11.81
CA GLN A 43 6.47 0.74 -10.41
C GLN A 43 7.41 -0.12 -9.56
N ILE A 44 8.20 0.54 -8.71
CA ILE A 44 9.05 -0.14 -7.72
C ILE A 44 8.09 -0.61 -6.63
N ASN A 45 7.91 -1.93 -6.54
CA ASN A 45 7.21 -2.52 -5.41
C ASN A 45 8.10 -2.48 -4.18
N LEU A 46 7.50 -2.40 -2.99
CA LEU A 46 8.21 -2.34 -1.71
C LEU A 46 9.21 -3.50 -1.51
N TRP A 47 8.97 -4.62 -2.19
CA TRP A 47 9.73 -5.87 -2.11
C TRP A 47 10.90 -5.95 -3.09
N ASP A 48 10.98 -5.03 -4.06
CA ASP A 48 12.13 -4.94 -4.95
C ASP A 48 13.36 -4.49 -4.14
N PRO A 49 14.53 -5.12 -4.28
CA PRO A 49 15.76 -4.65 -3.65
C PRO A 49 16.04 -3.16 -3.87
N ALA A 50 15.62 -2.58 -5.00
CA ALA A 50 15.74 -1.15 -5.25
C ALA A 50 14.92 -0.27 -4.27
N ALA A 51 13.82 -0.79 -3.71
CA ALA A 51 13.03 -0.08 -2.71
C ALA A 51 13.81 0.14 -1.40
N ARG A 52 14.71 -0.79 -1.03
CA ARG A 52 15.55 -0.71 0.16
C ARG A 52 16.41 0.55 0.15
N PHE A 53 17.04 0.84 -1.00
CA PHE A 53 17.80 2.07 -1.22
C PHE A 53 16.94 3.32 -1.04
N LEU A 54 15.72 3.33 -1.60
CA LEU A 54 14.83 4.49 -1.48
C LEU A 54 14.37 4.72 -0.04
N ILE A 55 14.09 3.66 0.70
CA ILE A 55 13.72 3.74 2.12
C ILE A 55 14.89 4.30 2.93
N GLU A 56 16.09 3.71 2.77
CA GLU A 56 17.29 4.15 3.49
C GLU A 56 17.62 5.62 3.19
N TRP A 57 17.64 5.99 1.91
CA TRP A 57 17.88 7.37 1.50
C TRP A 57 16.81 8.33 2.02
N GLY A 58 15.54 7.95 1.95
CA GLY A 58 14.44 8.76 2.45
C GLY A 58 14.50 8.98 3.96
N VAL A 59 14.80 7.93 4.73
CA VAL A 59 14.88 8.00 6.20
C VAL A 59 16.13 8.75 6.65
N LEU A 60 17.31 8.33 6.17
CA LEU A 60 18.58 8.86 6.65
C LEU A 60 18.93 10.24 6.06
N THR A 61 18.64 10.44 4.77
CA THR A 61 19.09 11.66 4.05
C THR A 61 17.99 12.70 3.93
N LEU A 62 16.79 12.32 3.48
CA LEU A 62 15.71 13.30 3.30
C LEU A 62 15.12 13.75 4.63
N LEU A 63 14.78 12.80 5.50
CA LEU A 63 14.18 13.10 6.81
C LEU A 63 15.24 13.41 7.88
N GLY A 64 16.46 12.90 7.74
CA GLY A 64 17.52 13.07 8.76
C GLY A 64 17.19 12.32 10.05
N VAL A 65 16.45 11.22 9.96
CA VAL A 65 15.96 10.44 11.09
C VAL A 65 16.94 9.32 11.40
N ASP A 66 17.25 9.16 12.68
CA ASP A 66 17.93 7.98 13.22
C ASP A 66 16.90 6.84 13.42
N PRO A 67 16.99 5.74 12.64
CA PRO A 67 16.05 4.62 12.73
C PRO A 67 16.02 3.96 14.11
N SER A 68 17.13 3.98 14.84
CA SER A 68 17.24 3.36 16.17
C SER A 68 16.41 4.08 17.24
N ASN A 69 15.93 5.28 16.93
CA ASN A 69 15.13 6.13 17.83
C ASN A 69 13.74 6.44 17.28
N SER A 70 13.33 5.80 16.18
CA SER A 70 12.05 6.07 15.51
C SER A 70 11.36 4.78 15.04
N SER A 71 10.03 4.84 14.96
CA SER A 71 9.21 3.78 14.36
C SER A 71 8.97 4.08 12.88
N ILE A 72 9.13 3.08 12.01
CA ILE A 72 9.04 3.25 10.55
C ILE A 72 7.82 2.50 9.98
N LEU A 73 6.82 3.23 9.48
CA LEU A 73 5.72 2.64 8.72
C LEU A 73 6.10 2.62 7.24
N VAL A 74 6.06 1.44 6.63
CA VAL A 74 6.26 1.27 5.18
C VAL A 74 4.98 0.77 4.54
N THR A 75 4.72 1.23 3.32
CA THR A 75 3.56 0.81 2.52
C THR A 75 3.97 0.48 1.10
N GLY A 76 3.25 -0.45 0.49
CA GLY A 76 3.49 -0.87 -0.87
C GLY A 76 2.27 -1.48 -1.52
N THR A 77 2.28 -1.43 -2.84
CA THR A 77 1.33 -2.11 -3.71
C THR A 77 1.80 -3.56 -3.93
N GLY A 78 0.88 -4.53 -3.89
CA GLY A 78 1.27 -5.93 -4.02
C GLY A 78 0.70 -6.84 -2.96
N VAL A 79 0.76 -8.14 -3.23
CA VAL A 79 0.71 -9.17 -2.21
C VAL A 79 2.10 -9.78 -2.16
N PRO A 80 2.92 -9.43 -1.16
CA PRO A 80 4.23 -10.06 -1.04
C PRO A 80 4.11 -11.55 -0.77
N SER A 81 5.07 -12.30 -1.26
CA SER A 81 5.35 -13.64 -0.75
C SER A 81 5.83 -13.56 0.70
N LYS A 82 5.68 -14.67 1.43
CA LYS A 82 6.21 -14.80 2.79
C LYS A 82 7.70 -14.47 2.86
N VAL A 83 8.47 -14.92 1.86
CA VAL A 83 9.93 -14.69 1.78
C VAL A 83 10.24 -13.21 1.61
N GLU A 84 9.55 -12.51 0.71
CA GLU A 84 9.76 -11.07 0.49
C GLU A 84 9.50 -10.24 1.75
N ARG A 85 8.44 -10.57 2.52
CA ARG A 85 8.18 -9.90 3.80
C ARG A 85 9.28 -10.15 4.81
N GLU A 86 9.70 -11.39 4.95
CA GLU A 86 10.78 -11.78 5.88
C GLU A 86 12.10 -11.11 5.50
N GLU A 87 12.44 -11.03 4.22
CA GLU A 87 13.63 -10.32 3.75
C GLU A 87 13.60 -8.83 4.04
N LEU A 88 12.47 -8.14 3.80
CA LEU A 88 12.35 -6.72 4.17
C LEU A 88 12.47 -6.55 5.68
N THR A 89 11.86 -7.44 6.46
CA THR A 89 11.89 -7.41 7.92
C THR A 89 13.31 -7.51 8.45
N SER A 90 14.08 -8.48 7.96
CA SER A 90 15.51 -8.60 8.27
C SER A 90 16.26 -7.34 7.89
N TRP A 91 16.06 -6.83 6.68
CA TRP A 91 16.76 -5.64 6.22
C TRP A 91 16.45 -4.39 7.07
N ILE A 92 15.19 -4.18 7.46
CA ILE A 92 14.77 -3.06 8.31
C ILE A 92 15.46 -3.10 9.68
N PHE A 93 15.59 -4.28 10.29
CA PHE A 93 16.18 -4.39 11.63
C PHE A 93 17.70 -4.52 11.61
N GLU A 94 18.27 -5.32 10.71
CA GLU A 94 19.69 -5.65 10.71
C GLU A 94 20.53 -4.61 9.95
N THR A 95 19.99 -4.05 8.86
CA THR A 95 20.73 -3.11 8.00
C THR A 95 20.32 -1.66 8.28
N LEU A 96 19.02 -1.36 8.24
CA LEU A 96 18.53 -0.01 8.51
C LEU A 96 18.60 0.34 10.01
N GLY A 97 18.55 -0.66 10.90
CA GLY A 97 18.70 -0.46 12.35
C GLY A 97 17.48 0.15 13.02
N ALA A 98 16.27 -0.10 12.50
CA ALA A 98 15.05 0.47 13.05
C ALA A 98 14.71 -0.09 14.45
N SER A 99 14.20 0.75 15.34
CA SER A 99 13.73 0.28 16.66
C SER A 99 12.42 -0.50 16.59
N CYS A 100 11.51 -0.04 15.72
CA CYS A 100 10.18 -0.58 15.49
C CYS A 100 9.80 -0.35 14.03
N TYR A 101 9.05 -1.27 13.43
CA TYR A 101 8.47 -1.06 12.11
C TYR A 101 7.09 -1.69 11.97
N TYR A 102 6.34 -1.20 10.98
CA TYR A 102 5.07 -1.81 10.58
C TYR A 102 4.94 -1.73 9.05
N GLU A 103 4.45 -2.82 8.47
CA GLU A 103 4.10 -2.92 7.06
C GLU A 103 2.58 -2.84 6.91
N SER A 104 2.11 -1.94 6.05
CA SER A 104 0.69 -1.89 5.66
C SER A 104 0.54 -1.98 4.15
N GLY A 105 -0.57 -2.55 3.69
CA GLY A 105 -0.96 -2.45 2.28
C GLY A 105 -1.66 -1.12 1.99
N ASP A 106 -1.46 -0.61 0.76
CA ASP A 106 -2.08 0.64 0.30
C ASP A 106 -3.60 0.64 0.43
N HIS A 107 -4.26 -0.49 0.17
CA HIS A 107 -5.71 -0.66 0.29
C HIS A 107 -6.22 -0.36 1.73
N GLN A 108 -5.53 -0.86 2.76
CA GLN A 108 -5.92 -0.60 4.15
C GLN A 108 -5.79 0.88 4.48
N LEU A 109 -4.65 1.46 4.13
CA LEU A 109 -4.38 2.88 4.40
C LEU A 109 -5.34 3.79 3.63
N ALA A 110 -5.64 3.50 2.36
CA ALA A 110 -6.59 4.27 1.58
C ALA A 110 -7.99 4.28 2.23
N CYS A 111 -8.43 3.14 2.78
CA CYS A 111 -9.69 3.04 3.52
C CYS A 111 -9.67 3.89 4.80
N TYR A 112 -8.61 3.75 5.60
CA TYR A 112 -8.42 4.56 6.81
C TYR A 112 -8.34 6.06 6.50
N GLY A 113 -7.72 6.45 5.39
CA GLY A 113 -7.61 7.84 4.94
C GLY A 113 -8.95 8.48 4.59
N LEU A 114 -9.99 7.67 4.32
CA LEU A 114 -11.38 8.12 4.14
C LEU A 114 -12.24 7.97 5.40
N GLY A 115 -11.65 7.57 6.53
CA GLY A 115 -12.39 7.31 7.77
C GLY A 115 -13.27 6.06 7.70
N MET A 116 -12.94 5.13 6.81
CA MET A 116 -13.70 3.90 6.59
C MET A 116 -12.94 2.69 7.14
N THR A 117 -13.68 1.72 7.67
CA THR A 117 -13.12 0.44 8.14
C THR A 117 -13.72 -0.77 7.40
N THR A 118 -14.84 -0.58 6.70
CA THR A 118 -15.50 -1.62 5.90
C THR A 118 -15.81 -1.09 4.52
N ALA A 119 -15.24 -1.70 3.48
CA ALA A 119 -15.36 -1.23 2.09
C ALA A 119 -14.91 -2.29 1.09
N THR A 120 -15.55 -2.34 -0.08
CA THR A 120 -14.93 -2.95 -1.26
C THR A 120 -13.84 -2.02 -1.77
N ILE A 121 -12.61 -2.51 -1.93
CA ILE A 121 -11.50 -1.71 -2.42
C ILE A 121 -11.04 -2.26 -3.76
N MET A 122 -10.86 -1.37 -4.74
CA MET A 122 -10.26 -1.67 -6.03
C MET A 122 -9.10 -0.71 -6.30
N GLU A 123 -7.88 -1.26 -6.25
CA GLU A 123 -6.65 -0.58 -6.61
C GLU A 123 -6.41 -0.76 -8.12
N ILE A 124 -6.34 0.33 -8.88
CA ILE A 124 -6.27 0.32 -10.33
C ILE A 124 -4.98 1.00 -10.78
N ASN A 125 -3.97 0.19 -11.08
CA ASN A 125 -2.66 0.62 -11.56
C ASN A 125 -2.60 0.63 -13.09
N ALA A 126 -1.46 1.02 -13.65
CA ALA A 126 -1.27 1.18 -15.08
C ALA A 126 -1.60 -0.10 -15.89
N THR A 127 -1.23 -1.27 -15.35
CA THR A 127 -1.34 -2.55 -16.06
C THR A 127 -2.31 -3.55 -15.43
N GLU A 128 -2.71 -3.33 -14.17
CA GLU A 128 -3.51 -4.29 -13.42
C GLU A 128 -4.45 -3.59 -12.45
N ALA A 129 -5.62 -4.18 -12.23
CA ALA A 129 -6.47 -3.84 -11.11
C ALA A 129 -6.45 -4.98 -10.08
N ARG A 130 -6.50 -4.62 -8.81
CA ARG A 130 -6.57 -5.54 -7.67
C ARG A 130 -7.76 -5.19 -6.82
N GLY A 131 -8.40 -6.19 -6.22
CA GLY A 131 -9.57 -5.96 -5.40
C GLY A 131 -9.56 -6.80 -4.14
N THR A 132 -10.11 -6.26 -3.06
CA THR A 132 -10.35 -6.99 -1.82
C THR A 132 -11.50 -6.36 -1.06
N CYS A 133 -12.17 -7.13 -0.20
CA CYS A 133 -13.10 -6.61 0.78
C CYS A 133 -12.33 -6.31 2.08
N LEU A 134 -12.48 -5.11 2.59
CA LEU A 134 -12.02 -4.75 3.92
C LEU A 134 -13.19 -4.87 4.90
N CYS A 135 -12.98 -5.55 6.02
CA CYS A 135 -13.94 -5.66 7.12
C CYS A 135 -13.25 -5.26 8.42
N GLU A 136 -13.84 -4.31 9.14
CA GLU A 136 -13.31 -3.83 10.43
C GLU A 136 -11.81 -3.45 10.40
N GLY A 137 -11.33 -2.94 9.25
CA GLY A 137 -9.95 -2.53 9.05
C GLY A 137 -9.01 -3.61 8.52
N PHE A 138 -9.50 -4.84 8.33
CA PHE A 138 -8.68 -5.98 7.88
C PHE A 138 -9.15 -6.53 6.52
N PRO A 139 -8.22 -6.91 5.63
CA PRO A 139 -8.57 -7.50 4.35
C PRO A 139 -9.08 -8.93 4.53
N ALA A 140 -10.24 -9.24 3.95
CA ALA A 140 -10.76 -10.59 3.87
C ALA A 140 -9.97 -11.37 2.82
N SER A 141 -9.00 -12.18 3.25
CA SER A 141 -8.07 -12.87 2.34
C SER A 141 -8.75 -13.73 1.28
N SER A 142 -9.94 -14.29 1.58
CA SER A 142 -10.77 -15.06 0.64
C SER A 142 -11.30 -14.25 -0.54
N THR A 143 -11.26 -12.91 -0.44
CA THR A 143 -11.76 -11.99 -1.46
C THR A 143 -10.63 -11.36 -2.26
N THR A 144 -9.36 -11.58 -1.93
CA THR A 144 -8.26 -10.89 -2.63
C THR A 144 -8.13 -11.38 -4.07
N ILE A 145 -8.25 -10.46 -5.02
CA ILE A 145 -8.04 -10.68 -6.46
C ILE A 145 -6.80 -9.88 -6.89
N ASN A 146 -5.76 -10.60 -7.30
CA ASN A 146 -4.44 -10.01 -7.62
C ASN A 146 -4.32 -9.44 -9.03
N SER A 147 -5.26 -9.77 -9.92
CA SER A 147 -5.31 -9.23 -11.27
C SER A 147 -6.72 -9.35 -11.83
N VAL A 148 -7.36 -8.20 -12.03
CA VAL A 148 -8.68 -8.06 -12.65
C VAL A 148 -8.48 -7.38 -14.00
N THR A 149 -8.95 -8.02 -15.07
CA THR A 149 -9.12 -7.39 -16.37
C THR A 149 -10.52 -6.80 -16.46
N MET A 150 -10.74 -5.87 -17.38
CA MET A 150 -12.09 -5.28 -17.58
C MET A 150 -13.18 -6.32 -17.84
N ALA A 151 -12.86 -7.37 -18.60
CA ALA A 151 -13.80 -8.46 -18.87
C ALA A 151 -14.21 -9.26 -17.61
N LYS A 152 -13.47 -9.15 -16.50
CA LYS A 152 -13.72 -9.86 -15.24
C LYS A 152 -14.21 -8.94 -14.12
N LEU A 153 -14.36 -7.65 -14.39
CA LEU A 153 -14.68 -6.63 -13.39
C LEU A 153 -16.05 -6.87 -12.74
N GLU A 154 -17.06 -7.14 -13.55
CA GLU A 154 -18.42 -7.48 -13.09
C GLU A 154 -18.42 -8.69 -12.16
N GLY A 155 -17.76 -9.78 -12.58
CA GLY A 155 -17.65 -10.98 -11.74
C GLY A 155 -16.90 -10.75 -10.42
N ALA A 156 -15.92 -9.83 -10.41
CA ALA A 156 -15.21 -9.43 -9.20
C ALA A 156 -16.16 -8.70 -8.23
N PHE A 157 -16.86 -7.66 -8.69
CA PHE A 157 -17.81 -6.92 -7.86
C PHE A 157 -18.97 -7.77 -7.35
N ASP A 158 -19.46 -8.70 -8.17
CA ASP A 158 -20.47 -9.68 -7.74
C ASP A 158 -19.96 -10.60 -6.64
N SER A 159 -18.69 -11.02 -6.71
CA SER A 159 -18.06 -11.86 -5.69
C SER A 159 -17.91 -11.09 -4.37
N PHE A 160 -17.50 -9.82 -4.41
CA PHE A 160 -17.42 -8.96 -3.22
C PHE A 160 -18.79 -8.76 -2.58
N ARG A 161 -19.82 -8.47 -3.38
CA ARG A 161 -21.18 -8.32 -2.89
C ARG A 161 -21.69 -9.59 -2.20
N ARG A 162 -21.43 -10.77 -2.79
CA ARG A 162 -21.81 -12.05 -2.18
C ARG A 162 -21.10 -12.28 -0.86
N PHE A 163 -19.82 -11.91 -0.75
CA PHE A 163 -19.08 -12.01 0.50
C PHE A 163 -19.74 -11.19 1.60
N TYR A 164 -20.02 -9.90 1.40
CA TYR A 164 -20.69 -9.08 2.42
C TYR A 164 -22.09 -9.59 2.78
N ALA A 165 -22.85 -10.09 1.80
CA ALA A 165 -24.16 -10.68 2.06
C ALA A 165 -24.07 -11.93 2.95
N ASN A 166 -23.06 -12.79 2.74
CA ASN A 166 -22.85 -14.00 3.54
C ASN A 166 -22.37 -13.67 4.96
N GLU A 167 -21.50 -12.67 5.11
CA GLU A 167 -20.99 -12.21 6.41
C GLU A 167 -22.00 -11.32 7.15
N HIS A 168 -23.16 -11.01 6.56
CA HIS A 168 -24.17 -10.11 7.12
C HIS A 168 -23.61 -8.71 7.43
N LEU A 169 -22.67 -8.25 6.61
CA LEU A 169 -21.98 -6.97 6.74
C LEU A 169 -22.53 -5.92 5.75
N PRO A 170 -22.44 -4.62 6.09
CA PRO A 170 -22.86 -3.56 5.18
C PRO A 170 -21.96 -3.53 3.94
N ASN A 171 -22.57 -3.60 2.75
CA ASN A 171 -21.91 -3.50 1.45
C ASN A 171 -22.18 -2.15 0.78
N ASP A 172 -22.12 -1.07 1.54
CA ASP A 172 -22.61 0.22 1.05
C ASP A 172 -21.54 1.07 0.37
N ALA A 173 -20.26 0.68 0.46
CA ALA A 173 -19.17 1.51 0.01
C ALA A 173 -18.12 0.79 -0.83
N VAL A 174 -17.71 1.46 -1.90
CA VAL A 174 -16.63 1.08 -2.80
C VAL A 174 -15.59 2.19 -2.82
N LEU A 175 -14.32 1.82 -2.79
CA LEU A 175 -13.20 2.72 -3.03
C LEU A 175 -12.46 2.28 -4.30
N LEU A 176 -12.48 3.13 -5.32
CA LEU A 176 -11.62 3.03 -6.50
C LEU A 176 -10.43 3.96 -6.30
N PHE A 177 -9.21 3.45 -6.35
CA PHE A 177 -8.02 4.30 -6.25
C PHE A 177 -6.88 3.79 -7.13
N GLY A 178 -5.94 4.66 -7.50
CA GLY A 178 -4.76 4.29 -8.29
C GLY A 178 -4.43 5.29 -9.39
N CYS A 179 -3.57 4.91 -10.33
CA CYS A 179 -2.98 5.83 -11.31
C CYS A 179 -3.60 5.76 -12.72
N ASN A 180 -4.43 4.76 -13.02
CA ASN A 180 -5.06 4.64 -14.34
C ASN A 180 -6.45 5.31 -14.35
N GLN A 181 -6.46 6.62 -14.57
CA GLN A 181 -7.67 7.45 -14.53
C GLN A 181 -8.78 6.92 -15.46
N LYS A 182 -8.44 6.57 -16.69
CA LYS A 182 -9.43 6.08 -17.66
C LYS A 182 -10.13 4.82 -17.16
N LEU A 183 -9.36 3.86 -16.63
CA LEU A 183 -9.88 2.61 -16.13
C LEU A 183 -10.73 2.82 -14.85
N ILE A 184 -10.32 3.75 -14.00
CA ILE A 184 -11.09 4.16 -12.81
C ILE A 184 -12.44 4.75 -13.22
N GLU A 185 -12.48 5.61 -14.23
CA GLU A 185 -13.71 6.20 -14.77
C GLU A 185 -14.64 5.12 -15.34
N GLU A 186 -14.13 4.18 -16.14
CA GLU A 186 -14.90 3.04 -16.66
C GLU A 186 -15.49 2.17 -15.52
N CYS A 187 -14.71 1.91 -14.46
CA CYS A 187 -15.19 1.17 -13.30
C CYS A 187 -16.28 1.93 -12.55
N LYS A 188 -16.11 3.24 -12.39
CA LYS A 188 -17.08 4.11 -11.73
C LYS A 188 -18.41 4.11 -12.50
N GLU A 189 -18.37 4.30 -13.81
CA GLU A 189 -19.56 4.27 -14.67
C GLU A 189 -20.29 2.93 -14.57
N TYR A 190 -19.54 1.82 -14.57
CA TYR A 190 -20.12 0.49 -14.35
C TYR A 190 -20.85 0.40 -13.00
N LEU A 191 -20.21 0.82 -11.91
CA LEU A 191 -20.80 0.77 -10.56
C LEU A 191 -22.04 1.66 -10.44
N GLU A 192 -22.03 2.85 -11.04
CA GLU A 192 -23.17 3.78 -11.03
C GLU A 192 -24.34 3.29 -11.89
N SER A 193 -24.07 2.53 -12.96
CA SER A 193 -25.12 1.87 -13.75
C SER A 193 -25.81 0.74 -12.97
N GLY A 194 -25.14 0.17 -11.98
CA GLY A 194 -25.67 -0.87 -11.10
C GLY A 194 -26.45 -0.30 -9.93
N THR A 195 -27.71 -0.72 -9.76
CA THR A 195 -28.62 -0.20 -8.70
C THR A 195 -28.24 -0.55 -7.25
N HIS A 196 -27.05 -1.12 -7.00
CA HIS A 196 -26.70 -1.76 -5.72
C HIS A 196 -25.68 -1.00 -4.87
N TRP A 197 -24.86 -0.12 -5.45
CA TRP A 197 -23.78 0.57 -4.75
C TRP A 197 -24.19 2.00 -4.39
N LYS A 198 -24.14 2.35 -3.10
CA LYS A 198 -24.61 3.67 -2.63
C LYS A 198 -23.49 4.70 -2.54
N ASN A 199 -22.32 4.29 -2.05
CA ASN A 199 -21.20 5.20 -1.78
C ASN A 199 -19.97 4.79 -2.59
N ILE A 200 -19.82 5.36 -3.78
CA ILE A 200 -18.66 5.12 -4.65
C ILE A 200 -17.66 6.27 -4.44
N ASN A 201 -16.52 5.94 -3.83
CA ASN A 201 -15.42 6.87 -3.59
C ASN A 201 -14.33 6.67 -4.64
N VAL A 202 -13.78 7.76 -5.15
CA VAL A 202 -12.70 7.73 -6.14
C VAL A 202 -11.51 8.56 -5.65
N CYS A 203 -10.33 7.97 -5.64
CA CYS A 203 -9.09 8.63 -5.24
C CYS A 203 -7.98 8.42 -6.29
N LEU A 204 -7.76 9.43 -7.13
CA LEU A 204 -6.74 9.37 -8.20
C LEU A 204 -5.32 9.69 -7.70
N SER A 205 -5.18 10.11 -6.44
CA SER A 205 -3.91 10.52 -5.83
C SER A 205 -3.47 9.54 -4.76
N GLY A 206 -2.17 9.25 -4.69
CA GLY A 206 -1.56 8.52 -3.56
C GLY A 206 -1.70 9.22 -2.20
N ASP A 207 -2.21 10.45 -2.18
CA ASP A 207 -2.45 11.26 -1.00
C ASP A 207 -3.42 10.60 -0.01
N VAL A 208 -4.38 9.80 -0.49
CA VAL A 208 -5.30 9.08 0.41
C VAL A 208 -4.58 8.01 1.22
N VAL A 209 -3.61 7.32 0.59
CA VAL A 209 -2.75 6.32 1.25
C VAL A 209 -1.86 7.01 2.27
N TRP A 210 -1.28 8.16 1.91
CA TRP A 210 -0.48 8.97 2.84
C TRP A 210 -1.27 9.38 4.08
N ARG A 211 -2.47 9.96 3.90
CA ARG A 211 -3.33 10.38 5.00
C ARG A 211 -3.69 9.20 5.90
N GLY A 212 -4.02 8.05 5.30
CA GLY A 212 -4.26 6.81 6.02
C GLY A 212 -3.08 6.36 6.87
N GLY A 213 -1.88 6.31 6.30
CA GLY A 213 -0.66 5.93 7.01
C GLY A 213 -0.29 6.92 8.11
N SER A 214 -0.37 8.21 7.82
CA SER A 214 -0.12 9.30 8.76
C SER A 214 -1.07 9.25 9.95
N LEU A 215 -2.37 9.02 9.70
CA LEU A 215 -3.38 8.83 10.73
C LEU A 215 -3.11 7.57 11.54
N LEU A 216 -2.96 6.42 10.87
CA LEU A 216 -2.76 5.12 11.52
C LEU A 216 -1.54 5.13 12.45
N ALA A 217 -0.40 5.64 11.98
CA ALA A 217 0.83 5.74 12.76
C ALA A 217 0.72 6.71 13.95
N SER A 218 -0.22 7.67 13.92
CA SER A 218 -0.43 8.65 14.98
C SER A 218 -1.39 8.18 16.08
N ILE A 219 -2.11 7.07 15.87
CA ILE A 219 -3.06 6.55 16.84
C ILE A 219 -2.32 5.79 17.95
N SER A 220 -2.53 6.19 19.21
CA SER A 220 -1.86 5.57 20.36
C SER A 220 -2.18 4.08 20.52
N THR A 221 -3.40 3.64 20.21
CA THR A 221 -3.76 2.21 20.26
C THR A 221 -3.06 1.38 19.19
N PHE A 222 -2.64 2.00 18.08
CA PHE A 222 -1.89 1.34 17.02
C PHE A 222 -0.44 1.03 17.41
N GLN A 223 0.10 1.69 18.46
CA GLN A 223 1.45 1.43 18.97
C GLN A 223 1.71 -0.05 19.31
N LYS A 224 0.66 -0.82 19.63
CA LYS A 224 0.75 -2.25 19.92
C LYS A 224 0.90 -3.15 18.69
N MET A 225 0.62 -2.64 17.49
CA MET A 225 0.70 -3.40 16.24
C MET A 225 2.11 -3.43 15.67
N TRP A 226 2.95 -2.45 16.04
CA TRP A 226 4.34 -2.37 15.63
C TRP A 226 5.10 -3.62 16.02
N ILE A 227 6.00 -4.03 15.14
CA ILE A 227 6.97 -5.07 15.42
C ILE A 227 8.18 -4.35 15.99
N SER A 228 8.54 -4.68 17.21
CA SER A 228 9.71 -4.14 17.89
C SER A 228 10.96 -4.99 17.67
N TYR A 229 12.14 -4.39 17.76
CA TYR A 229 13.40 -5.13 17.65
C TYR A 229 13.51 -6.31 18.65
N PRO A 230 13.08 -6.20 19.92
CA PRO A 230 13.07 -7.36 20.83
C PRO A 230 12.15 -8.51 20.38
N GLU A 231 11.00 -8.21 19.78
CA GLU A 231 10.12 -9.27 19.24
C GLU A 231 10.75 -9.95 18.02
N TYR A 232 11.44 -9.18 17.18
CA TYR A 232 12.24 -9.69 16.07
C TYR A 232 13.42 -10.54 16.55
N GLU A 233 14.17 -10.10 17.55
CA GLU A 233 15.29 -10.87 18.12
C GLU A 233 14.81 -12.24 18.66
N ALA A 234 13.62 -12.28 19.24
CA ALA A 234 13.02 -13.50 19.79
C ALA A 234 12.45 -14.46 18.71
N SER A 235 11.83 -13.93 17.66
CA SER A 235 11.04 -14.71 16.69
C SER A 235 11.67 -14.77 15.29
N GLY A 236 12.74 -14.01 15.07
CA GLY A 236 13.35 -13.78 13.77
C GLY A 236 12.40 -13.06 12.79
N PRO A 237 12.71 -13.13 11.49
CA PRO A 237 11.96 -12.44 10.43
C PRO A 237 10.50 -12.88 10.34
N SER A 238 10.21 -14.09 10.80
CA SER A 238 8.86 -14.67 10.72
C SER A 238 7.80 -13.91 11.52
N ILE A 239 8.20 -13.02 12.43
CA ILE A 239 7.32 -12.17 13.24
C ILE A 239 6.37 -11.30 12.40
N VAL A 240 6.77 -10.93 11.18
CA VAL A 240 5.94 -10.14 10.25
C VAL A 240 4.69 -10.88 9.79
N ASN A 241 4.66 -12.20 9.96
CA ASN A 241 3.53 -13.03 9.52
C ASN A 241 2.48 -13.27 10.63
N ARG A 242 2.61 -12.60 11.78
CA ARG A 242 1.69 -12.75 12.93
C ARG A 242 0.29 -12.22 12.65
#